data_AF-A0A3E4LZW4-F1
#
_entry.id   AF-A0A3E4LZW4-F1
#
_cell.length_a   1.000
_cell.length_b   1.000
_cell.length_c   1.000
_cell.angle_alpha   90.00
_cell.angle_beta   90.00
_cell.angle_gamma   90.00
#
_symmetry.space_group_name_H-M   'P 1'
#
loop_
_entity.id
_entity.type
_entity.pdbx_description
1 polymer ?
#
loop_
_entity_poly.entity_id
_entity_poly.type
_entity_poly.pdbx_seq_one_letter_code
_entity_poly.pdbx_strand_id
1 'polypeptide(L)'
;MKIKDVIILENNSNETCTNLINLICKAEAFVNDDYKNTALQYSTNAQILREIYTCAWDSVPADEVSRVLESTNDARAIRQLRYEFLTDRQLGKSKDKINDINAVMNVLEKKVSSVEKTFKELQQSSTDLQSMFVDNLPPQGALTVDKTPAANTANNSRVPDMSVSQMKKAGNFKRKRLTRKQKKDIVSYIDLLTSEGYSAAQVGYVLKCAEDGMSPVEIEEFIHPDLSVQMMEQIRVMKNKQKS
;
A
#
# COMPACT_ATOMS: atom_id res chain seq x y z
N MET A 1 15.41 12.92 45.30
CA MET A 1 16.76 13.16 44.76
C MET A 1 16.62 13.20 43.26
N LYS A 2 16.98 14.29 42.57
CA LYS A 2 16.84 14.37 41.11
C LYS A 2 18.09 13.78 40.46
N ILE A 3 17.95 13.14 39.30
CA ILE A 3 19.09 12.55 38.56
C ILE A 3 20.18 13.60 38.27
N LYS A 4 19.77 14.87 38.08
CA LYS A 4 20.68 16.04 37.98
C LYS A 4 21.64 16.18 39.14
N ASP A 5 21.21 15.86 40.36
CA ASP A 5 21.99 16.08 41.58
C ASP A 5 23.12 15.04 41.73
N VAL A 6 23.00 13.89 41.06
CA VAL A 6 23.97 12.78 41.14
C VAL A 6 25.00 12.84 40.01
N ILE A 7 24.57 13.25 38.81
CA ILE A 7 25.41 13.22 37.61
C ILE A 7 26.48 14.34 37.58
N ILE A 8 26.25 15.45 38.28
CA ILE A 8 27.13 16.63 38.26
C ILE A 8 28.47 16.38 38.98
N LEU A 9 28.60 15.33 39.79
CA LEU A 9 29.78 15.13 40.64
C LEU A 9 31.00 14.49 39.96
N GLU A 10 30.88 13.81 38.81
CA GLU A 10 32.02 13.07 38.23
C GLU A 10 32.37 13.37 36.75
N ASN A 11 31.53 14.07 35.98
CA ASN A 11 31.74 14.25 34.54
C ASN A 11 32.11 15.69 34.16
N ASN A 12 33.30 16.15 34.59
CA ASN A 12 33.84 17.47 34.24
C ASN A 12 34.62 17.52 32.90
N SER A 13 34.39 16.58 31.97
CA SER A 13 35.23 16.50 30.77
C SER A 13 34.59 15.76 29.58
N ASN A 14 33.51 16.32 29.01
CA ASN A 14 33.19 16.23 27.57
C ASN A 14 31.85 16.92 27.27
N GLU A 15 31.86 17.90 26.37
CA GLU A 15 30.68 18.66 25.91
C GLU A 15 29.52 17.75 25.44
N THR A 16 29.86 16.60 24.85
CA THR A 16 28.91 15.58 24.38
C THR A 16 28.17 14.89 25.53
N CYS A 17 28.85 14.62 26.65
CA CYS A 17 28.22 14.03 27.84
C CYS A 17 27.27 15.03 28.49
N THR A 18 27.66 16.31 28.58
CA THR A 18 26.83 17.38 29.13
C THR A 18 25.54 17.58 28.33
N ASN A 19 25.61 17.49 27.00
CA ASN A 19 24.45 17.56 26.12
C ASN A 19 23.50 16.36 26.30
N LEU A 20 24.04 15.14 26.41
CA LEU A 20 23.26 13.93 26.63
C LEU A 20 22.50 13.97 27.97
N ILE A 21 23.19 14.40 29.03
CA ILE A 21 22.62 14.53 30.37
C ILE A 21 21.48 15.57 30.38
N ASN A 22 21.69 16.71 29.72
CA ASN A 22 20.65 17.73 29.58
C ASN A 22 19.41 17.21 28.84
N LEU A 23 19.60 16.37 27.82
CA LEU A 23 18.49 15.75 27.08
C LEU A 23 17.73 14.75 27.95
N ILE A 24 18.44 13.88 28.67
CA ILE A 24 17.86 12.92 29.62
C ILE A 24 17.02 13.64 30.68
N CYS A 25 17.55 14.73 31.22
CA CYS A 25 16.86 15.54 32.21
C CYS A 25 15.58 16.21 31.71
N LYS A 26 15.48 16.51 30.41
CA LYS A 26 14.25 17.01 29.80
C LYS A 26 13.25 15.88 29.55
N ALA A 27 13.76 14.69 29.20
CA ALA A 27 12.96 13.50 28.97
C ALA A 27 12.36 12.92 30.27
N GLU A 28 13.02 13.14 31.42
CA GLU A 28 12.59 12.65 32.74
C GLU A 28 11.12 12.98 33.08
N ALA A 29 10.61 14.13 32.65
CA ALA A 29 9.23 14.54 32.87
C ALA A 29 8.18 13.65 32.17
N PHE A 30 8.57 12.94 31.12
CA PHE A 30 7.67 12.15 30.26
C PHE A 30 7.78 10.64 30.50
N VAL A 31 8.66 10.23 31.43
CA VAL A 31 9.03 8.83 31.65
C VAL A 31 8.36 8.32 32.92
N ASN A 32 7.91 7.07 32.90
CA ASN A 32 7.26 6.43 34.04
C ASN A 32 8.24 6.28 35.23
N ASP A 33 7.68 6.21 36.45
CA ASP A 33 8.46 6.17 37.68
C ASP A 33 9.32 4.91 37.80
N ASP A 34 8.88 3.77 37.24
CA ASP A 34 9.67 2.52 37.19
C ASP A 34 11.02 2.71 36.48
N TYR A 35 10.98 3.43 35.36
CA TYR A 35 12.17 3.79 34.58
C TYR A 35 13.04 4.82 35.31
N LYS A 36 12.44 5.78 36.02
CA LYS A 36 13.19 6.75 36.84
C LYS A 36 13.92 6.06 37.99
N ASN A 37 13.25 5.11 38.66
CA ASN A 37 13.82 4.34 39.76
C ASN A 37 15.01 3.51 39.27
N THR A 38 14.86 2.84 38.12
CA THR A 38 15.96 2.10 37.48
C THR A 38 17.09 3.06 37.08
N ALA A 39 16.79 4.20 36.45
CA ALA A 39 17.80 5.19 36.06
C ALA A 39 18.58 5.76 37.26
N LEU A 40 17.94 5.96 38.41
CA LEU A 40 18.61 6.44 39.63
C LEU A 40 19.70 5.47 40.11
N GLN A 41 19.45 4.15 40.02
CA GLN A 41 20.42 3.12 40.40
C GLN A 41 21.67 3.12 39.51
N TYR A 42 21.51 3.45 38.22
CA TYR A 42 22.59 3.44 37.22
C TYR A 42 23.04 4.85 36.81
N SER A 43 22.83 5.83 37.69
CA SER A 43 23.03 7.26 37.41
C SER A 43 24.48 7.65 37.10
N THR A 44 25.46 6.82 37.44
CA THR A 44 26.88 7.04 37.16
C THR A 44 27.27 6.75 35.71
N ASN A 45 26.49 5.94 34.98
CA ASN A 45 26.82 5.54 33.61
C ASN A 45 25.87 6.20 32.60
N ALA A 46 26.37 7.25 31.93
CA ALA A 46 25.61 8.01 30.93
C ALA A 46 25.14 7.16 29.73
N GLN A 47 25.88 6.12 29.34
CA GLN A 47 25.49 5.24 28.23
C GLN A 47 24.33 4.33 28.63
N ILE A 48 24.38 3.76 29.84
CA ILE A 48 23.27 2.97 30.38
C ILE A 48 22.02 3.83 30.53
N LEU A 49 22.16 5.03 31.12
CA LEU A 49 21.05 5.97 31.24
C LEU A 49 20.42 6.27 29.87
N ARG A 50 21.23 6.56 28.86
CA ARG A 50 20.73 6.80 27.50
C ARG A 50 19.88 5.63 27.01
N GLU A 51 20.33 4.39 27.16
CA GLU A 51 19.57 3.23 26.70
C GLU A 51 18.29 3.01 27.52
N ILE A 52 18.33 3.19 28.86
CA ILE A 52 17.13 3.12 29.73
C ILE A 52 16.04 4.08 29.23
N TYR A 53 16.39 5.35 29.00
CA TYR A 53 15.45 6.35 28.51
C TYR A 53 14.98 6.09 27.07
N THR A 54 15.82 5.44 26.25
CA THR A 54 15.43 5.06 24.90
C THR A 54 14.47 3.86 24.90
N CYS A 55 14.64 2.90 25.82
CA CYS A 55 13.69 1.82 26.06
C CYS A 55 12.33 2.33 26.54
N ALA A 56 12.32 3.34 27.41
CA ALA A 56 11.08 4.00 27.84
C ALA A 56 10.33 4.62 26.65
N TRP A 57 11.04 5.26 25.71
CA TRP A 57 10.42 5.82 24.50
C TRP A 57 9.77 4.76 23.61
N ASP A 58 10.42 3.60 23.46
CA ASP A 58 9.91 2.50 22.63
C ASP A 58 8.91 1.59 23.35
N SER A 59 8.56 1.94 24.59
CA SER A 59 7.61 1.19 25.44
C SER A 59 8.05 -0.24 25.71
N VAL A 60 9.36 -0.47 25.82
CA VAL A 60 9.89 -1.75 26.34
C VAL A 60 9.41 -1.88 27.80
N PRO A 61 9.09 -3.08 28.30
CA PRO A 61 8.69 -3.24 29.70
C PRO A 61 9.85 -2.91 30.66
N ALA A 62 9.57 -2.12 31.70
CA ALA A 62 10.60 -1.64 32.63
C ALA A 62 11.22 -2.77 33.46
N ASP A 63 10.43 -3.76 33.84
CA ASP A 63 10.84 -4.96 34.57
C ASP A 63 11.87 -5.79 33.80
N GLU A 64 11.72 -5.89 32.48
CA GLU A 64 12.71 -6.56 31.62
C GLU A 64 14.03 -5.79 31.53
N VAL A 65 13.93 -4.47 31.43
CA VAL A 65 15.11 -3.59 31.42
C VAL A 65 15.88 -3.70 32.73
N SER A 66 15.18 -3.64 33.87
CA SER A 66 15.79 -3.84 35.20
C SER A 66 16.44 -5.21 35.32
N ARG A 67 15.79 -6.28 34.89
CA ARG A 67 16.34 -7.66 34.91
C ARG A 67 17.62 -7.81 34.10
N VAL A 68 17.68 -7.23 32.90
CA VAL A 68 18.88 -7.26 32.05
C VAL A 68 20.01 -6.43 32.67
N LEU A 69 19.66 -5.32 33.30
CA LEU A 69 20.60 -4.46 34.00
C LEU A 69 21.21 -5.09 35.25
N GLU A 70 20.40 -5.79 36.04
CA GLU A 70 20.85 -6.52 37.23
C GLU A 70 21.81 -7.66 36.88
N SER A 71 21.64 -8.29 35.72
CA SER A 71 22.44 -9.45 35.29
C SER A 71 23.74 -9.07 34.58
N THR A 72 23.71 -8.07 33.69
CA THR A 72 24.86 -7.74 32.82
C THR A 72 25.48 -6.39 33.12
N ASN A 73 24.68 -5.44 33.62
CA ASN A 73 25.08 -4.04 33.83
C ASN A 73 25.81 -3.42 32.62
N ASP A 74 25.36 -3.74 31.39
CA ASP A 74 25.95 -3.24 30.14
C ASP A 74 24.87 -2.60 29.25
N ALA A 75 25.18 -1.41 28.73
CA ALA A 75 24.35 -0.70 27.77
C ALA A 75 24.11 -1.51 26.48
N ARG A 76 25.06 -2.36 26.08
CA ARG A 76 24.90 -3.22 24.88
C ARG A 76 23.79 -4.24 25.06
N ALA A 77 23.65 -4.80 26.27
CA ALA A 77 22.62 -5.78 26.57
C ALA A 77 21.22 -5.15 26.53
N ILE A 78 21.05 -3.94 27.07
CA ILE A 78 19.79 -3.19 26.96
C ILE A 78 19.46 -2.89 25.50
N ARG A 79 20.46 -2.48 24.72
CA ARG A 79 20.26 -2.20 23.30
C ARG A 79 19.82 -3.45 22.54
N GLN A 80 20.39 -4.61 22.86
CA GLN A 80 19.98 -5.89 22.28
C GLN A 80 18.54 -6.26 22.65
N LEU A 81 18.19 -6.16 23.94
CA LEU A 81 16.81 -6.37 24.42
C LEU A 81 15.81 -5.51 23.64
N ARG A 82 16.13 -4.22 23.48
CA ARG A 82 15.29 -3.29 22.72
C ARG A 82 15.14 -3.69 21.25
N TYR A 83 16.22 -4.13 20.60
CA TYR A 83 16.14 -4.60 19.21
C TYR A 83 15.26 -5.84 19.07
N GLU A 84 15.37 -6.79 20.00
CA GLU A 84 14.54 -8.00 20.03
C GLU A 84 13.06 -7.65 20.20
N PHE A 85 12.73 -6.83 21.20
CA PHE A 85 11.36 -6.36 21.45
C PHE A 85 10.73 -5.67 20.24
N LEU A 86 11.46 -4.76 19.58
CA LEU A 86 10.96 -4.05 18.39
C LEU A 86 10.76 -5.01 17.22
N THR A 87 11.64 -5.99 17.05
CA THR A 87 11.56 -7.00 16.00
C THR A 87 10.32 -7.87 16.20
N ASP A 88 10.11 -8.37 17.42
CA ASP A 88 8.94 -9.18 17.79
C ASP A 88 7.64 -8.41 17.62
N ARG A 89 7.62 -7.13 18.01
CA ARG A 89 6.45 -6.26 17.80
C ARG A 89 6.11 -6.10 16.32
N GLN A 90 7.11 -5.96 15.45
CA GLN A 90 6.88 -5.85 14.00
C GLN A 90 6.48 -7.19 13.38
N LEU A 91 7.04 -8.30 13.87
CA LEU A 91 6.65 -9.64 13.47
C LEU A 91 5.20 -9.94 13.86
N GLY A 92 4.78 -9.55 15.07
CA GLY A 92 3.39 -9.64 15.55
C GLY A 92 2.41 -8.91 14.63
N LYS A 93 2.67 -7.63 14.30
CA LYS A 93 1.84 -6.88 13.34
C LYS A 93 1.78 -7.54 11.96
N SER A 94 2.88 -8.15 11.52
CA SER A 94 2.92 -8.85 10.23
C SER A 94 2.07 -10.11 10.27
N LYS A 95 2.09 -10.85 11.39
CA LYS A 95 1.24 -12.01 11.65
C LYS A 95 -0.25 -11.65 11.64
N ASP A 96 -0.62 -10.55 12.28
CA ASP A 96 -2.02 -10.07 12.29
C ASP A 96 -2.51 -9.76 10.87
N LYS A 97 -1.70 -9.06 10.07
CA LYS A 97 -2.03 -8.79 8.66
C LYS A 97 -2.18 -10.07 7.83
N ILE A 98 -1.35 -11.08 8.06
CA ILE A 98 -1.47 -12.38 7.37
C ILE A 98 -2.78 -13.07 7.76
N ASN A 99 -3.15 -13.02 9.04
CA ASN A 99 -4.43 -13.57 9.50
C ASN A 99 -5.62 -12.88 8.84
N ASP A 100 -5.57 -11.55 8.69
CA ASP A 100 -6.60 -10.78 7.98
C ASP A 100 -6.68 -11.18 6.49
N ILE A 101 -5.54 -11.36 5.82
CA ILE A 101 -5.48 -11.84 4.43
C ILE A 101 -6.09 -13.23 4.31
N ASN A 102 -5.77 -14.14 5.23
CA ASN A 102 -6.33 -15.49 5.24
C ASN A 102 -7.85 -15.46 5.45
N ALA A 103 -8.36 -14.56 6.30
CA ALA A 103 -9.80 -14.37 6.47
C ALA A 103 -10.48 -13.90 5.16
N VAL A 104 -9.88 -12.94 4.46
CA VAL A 104 -10.37 -12.46 3.16
C VAL A 104 -10.31 -13.58 2.10
N MET A 105 -9.23 -14.35 2.05
CA MET A 105 -9.05 -15.48 1.14
C MET A 105 -10.14 -16.53 1.34
N ASN A 106 -10.44 -16.90 2.59
CA ASN A 106 -11.53 -17.83 2.91
C ASN A 106 -12.91 -17.33 2.44
N VAL A 107 -13.17 -16.02 2.51
CA VAL A 107 -14.41 -15.43 1.99
C VAL A 107 -14.43 -15.46 0.47
N LEU A 108 -13.29 -15.18 -0.17
CA LEU A 108 -13.15 -15.21 -1.62
C LEU A 108 -13.38 -16.63 -2.18
N GLU A 109 -12.77 -17.64 -1.57
CA GLU A 109 -12.97 -19.05 -1.95
C GLU A 109 -14.44 -19.44 -1.87
N LYS A 110 -15.14 -19.11 -0.78
CA LYS A 110 -16.57 -19.37 -0.64
C LYS A 110 -17.40 -18.70 -1.75
N LYS A 111 -17.07 -17.47 -2.13
CA LYS A 111 -17.75 -16.76 -3.23
C LYS A 111 -17.46 -17.40 -4.58
N VAL A 112 -16.22 -17.80 -4.85
CA VAL A 112 -15.84 -18.49 -6.09
C VAL A 112 -16.60 -19.81 -6.20
N SER A 113 -16.62 -20.64 -5.16
CA SER A 113 -17.39 -21.88 -5.15
C SER A 113 -18.89 -21.65 -5.37
N SER A 114 -19.44 -20.57 -4.80
CA SER A 114 -20.84 -20.18 -5.05
C SER A 114 -21.07 -19.82 -6.51
N VAL A 115 -20.18 -19.02 -7.11
CA VAL A 115 -20.27 -18.63 -8.53
C VAL A 115 -20.15 -19.85 -9.43
N GLU A 116 -19.20 -20.76 -9.17
CA GLU A 116 -19.05 -22.02 -9.90
C GLU A 116 -20.33 -22.86 -9.86
N LYS A 117 -21.02 -22.91 -8.71
CA LYS A 117 -22.30 -23.61 -8.58
C LYS A 117 -23.37 -22.98 -9.45
N THR A 118 -23.54 -21.65 -9.37
CA THR A 118 -24.53 -20.92 -10.19
C THR A 118 -24.24 -21.03 -11.69
N PHE A 119 -22.96 -21.06 -12.07
CA PHE A 119 -22.55 -21.23 -13.46
C PHE A 119 -22.90 -22.63 -13.99
N LYS A 120 -22.67 -23.69 -13.19
CA LYS A 120 -23.08 -25.06 -13.56
C LYS A 120 -24.60 -25.17 -13.72
N GLU A 121 -25.37 -24.58 -12.81
CA GLU A 121 -26.85 -24.56 -12.91
C GLU A 121 -27.32 -23.83 -14.17
N LEU A 122 -26.74 -22.65 -14.47
CA LEU A 122 -27.02 -21.91 -15.71
C LEU A 122 -26.65 -22.70 -16.96
N GLN A 123 -25.47 -23.33 -16.97
CA GLN A 123 -25.02 -24.15 -18.09
C GLN A 123 -25.99 -25.31 -18.35
N GLN A 124 -26.44 -25.99 -17.29
CA GLN A 124 -27.43 -27.06 -17.40
C GLN A 124 -28.78 -26.54 -17.92
N SER A 125 -29.27 -25.41 -17.39
CA SER A 125 -30.51 -24.81 -17.87
C SER A 125 -30.45 -24.40 -19.35
N SER A 126 -29.28 -23.93 -19.81
CA SER A 126 -29.05 -23.60 -21.21
C SER A 126 -29.05 -24.84 -22.11
N THR A 127 -28.43 -25.95 -21.66
CA THR A 127 -28.46 -27.21 -22.43
C THR A 127 -29.87 -27.79 -22.48
N ASP A 128 -30.62 -27.71 -21.38
CA ASP A 128 -32.01 -28.19 -21.31
C ASP A 128 -32.89 -27.38 -22.27
N LEU A 129 -32.81 -26.04 -22.24
CA LEU A 129 -33.52 -25.19 -23.20
C LEU A 129 -33.12 -25.50 -24.65
N GLN A 130 -31.83 -25.69 -24.92
CA GLN A 130 -31.37 -26.00 -26.27
C GLN A 130 -31.89 -27.35 -26.77
N SER A 131 -32.05 -28.33 -25.87
CA SER A 131 -32.72 -29.61 -26.18
C SER A 131 -34.22 -29.49 -26.40
N MET A 132 -34.87 -28.44 -25.89
CA MET A 132 -36.29 -28.16 -26.17
C MET A 132 -36.50 -27.50 -27.55
N PHE A 133 -35.44 -26.99 -28.19
CA PHE A 133 -35.49 -26.34 -29.51
C PHE A 133 -34.87 -27.19 -30.65
N VAL A 134 -34.95 -28.53 -30.56
CA VAL A 134 -34.38 -29.45 -31.57
C VAL A 134 -35.14 -29.39 -32.92
N ASP A 135 -36.39 -28.91 -32.93
CA ASP A 135 -37.30 -28.93 -34.10
C ASP A 135 -37.46 -27.58 -34.83
N ASN A 136 -36.41 -26.74 -34.91
CA ASN A 136 -36.44 -25.51 -35.73
C ASN A 136 -35.31 -25.43 -36.76
N LEU A 137 -34.96 -26.55 -37.42
CA LEU A 137 -34.37 -26.41 -38.76
C LEU A 137 -35.47 -25.98 -39.73
N PRO A 138 -35.31 -24.86 -40.47
CA PRO A 138 -36.26 -24.54 -41.53
C PRO A 138 -36.28 -25.72 -42.51
N PRO A 139 -37.47 -26.16 -42.97
CA PRO A 139 -37.57 -27.24 -43.95
C PRO A 139 -36.69 -26.91 -45.16
N GLN A 140 -35.93 -27.89 -45.64
CA GLN A 140 -35.09 -27.75 -46.84
C GLN A 140 -35.97 -27.27 -48.00
N GLY A 141 -35.85 -25.99 -48.36
CA GLY A 141 -36.66 -25.35 -49.39
C GLY A 141 -37.28 -23.99 -49.01
N ALA A 142 -37.17 -23.53 -47.77
CA ALA A 142 -37.65 -22.18 -47.41
C ALA A 142 -36.78 -21.09 -48.06
N LEU A 143 -37.34 -20.34 -49.00
CA LEU A 143 -36.73 -19.19 -49.65
C LEU A 143 -36.34 -18.14 -48.59
N THR A 144 -35.04 -17.84 -48.49
CA THR A 144 -34.57 -16.69 -47.72
C THR A 144 -34.93 -15.43 -48.48
N VAL A 145 -35.91 -14.67 -47.98
CA VAL A 145 -36.15 -13.31 -48.46
C VAL A 145 -34.97 -12.46 -47.99
N ASP A 146 -34.19 -11.93 -48.93
CA ASP A 146 -33.14 -10.95 -48.69
C ASP A 146 -33.74 -9.69 -48.08
N LYS A 147 -33.85 -9.68 -46.75
CA LYS A 147 -34.23 -8.50 -45.98
C LYS A 147 -32.96 -7.69 -45.75
N THR A 148 -32.78 -6.67 -46.59
CA THR A 148 -31.90 -5.52 -46.33
C THR A 148 -32.03 -5.12 -44.85
N PRO A 149 -30.93 -4.94 -44.09
CA PRO A 149 -31.04 -4.71 -42.66
C PRO A 149 -31.44 -3.25 -42.42
N ALA A 150 -32.74 -3.05 -42.19
CA ALA A 150 -33.27 -1.92 -41.46
C ALA A 150 -32.93 -2.05 -39.97
N ALA A 151 -32.55 -0.91 -39.41
CA ALA A 151 -32.15 -0.61 -38.04
C ALA A 151 -32.81 -1.41 -36.89
N ASN A 152 -31.97 -1.62 -35.86
CA ASN A 152 -32.26 -1.70 -34.41
C ASN A 152 -32.59 -3.06 -33.76
N THR A 153 -31.60 -3.59 -33.01
CA THR A 153 -31.60 -3.74 -31.53
C THR A 153 -31.04 -5.09 -31.03
N ALA A 154 -29.93 -4.98 -30.28
CA ALA A 154 -29.47 -5.79 -29.14
C ALA A 154 -28.96 -7.25 -29.28
N ASN A 155 -27.79 -7.44 -28.64
CA ASN A 155 -27.32 -8.62 -27.90
C ASN A 155 -26.85 -9.87 -28.67
N ASN A 156 -25.53 -10.03 -28.80
CA ASN A 156 -24.67 -10.89 -27.95
C ASN A 156 -23.47 -11.47 -28.71
N SER A 157 -22.36 -11.53 -27.97
CA SER A 157 -21.23 -12.46 -28.08
C SER A 157 -20.64 -12.72 -29.46
N ARG A 158 -19.54 -12.01 -29.75
CA ARG A 158 -18.47 -12.54 -30.60
C ARG A 158 -17.15 -12.47 -29.84
N VAL A 159 -16.51 -13.64 -29.75
CA VAL A 159 -15.14 -13.85 -29.28
C VAL A 159 -14.23 -12.76 -29.88
N PRO A 160 -13.38 -12.05 -29.11
CA PRO A 160 -12.46 -11.10 -29.69
C PRO A 160 -11.32 -11.87 -30.35
N ASP A 161 -11.43 -12.00 -31.67
CA ASP A 161 -10.28 -12.20 -32.55
C ASP A 161 -9.29 -11.04 -32.37
N MET A 162 -8.01 -11.36 -32.24
CA MET A 162 -6.94 -10.37 -32.11
C MET A 162 -6.76 -9.62 -33.42
N SER A 163 -7.60 -8.62 -33.67
CA SER A 163 -7.39 -7.69 -34.78
C SER A 163 -7.66 -6.25 -34.34
N VAL A 164 -6.56 -5.50 -34.29
CA VAL A 164 -6.44 -4.04 -34.44
C VAL A 164 -7.50 -3.22 -33.71
N SER A 165 -7.15 -2.78 -32.50
CA SER A 165 -7.88 -1.77 -31.72
C SER A 165 -8.27 -0.58 -32.60
N GLN A 166 -9.53 -0.54 -33.01
CA GLN A 166 -10.13 0.58 -33.69
C GLN A 166 -10.07 1.78 -32.74
N MET A 167 -9.29 2.80 -33.11
CA MET A 167 -9.31 4.12 -32.48
C MET A 167 -10.75 4.61 -32.50
N LYS A 168 -11.39 4.66 -31.32
CA LYS A 168 -12.61 5.46 -31.15
C LYS A 168 -12.24 6.90 -31.49
N LYS A 169 -12.98 7.50 -32.43
CA LYS A 169 -12.85 8.91 -32.81
C LYS A 169 -12.81 9.78 -31.55
N ALA A 170 -11.82 10.67 -31.52
CA ALA A 170 -11.56 11.61 -30.44
C ALA A 170 -12.84 12.37 -30.04
N GLY A 171 -13.44 11.96 -28.92
CA GLY A 171 -14.29 12.85 -28.16
C GLY A 171 -13.41 13.93 -27.56
N ASN A 172 -13.93 15.15 -27.41
CA ASN A 172 -13.20 16.26 -26.80
C ASN A 172 -12.83 15.92 -25.35
N PHE A 173 -11.69 15.26 -25.13
CA PHE A 173 -11.15 15.01 -23.81
C PHE A 173 -10.78 16.36 -23.19
N LYS A 174 -11.53 16.74 -22.15
CA LYS A 174 -11.27 17.95 -21.38
C LYS A 174 -10.63 17.54 -20.06
N ARG A 175 -9.30 17.62 -20.01
CA ARG A 175 -8.54 17.43 -18.77
C ARG A 175 -8.96 18.46 -17.73
N LYS A 176 -9.27 18.00 -16.50
CA LYS A 176 -9.50 18.89 -15.38
C LYS A 176 -8.16 19.37 -14.82
N ARG A 177 -8.09 20.63 -14.43
CA ARG A 177 -6.90 21.18 -13.79
C ARG A 177 -6.71 20.57 -12.40
N LEU A 178 -5.50 20.09 -12.11
CA LEU A 178 -5.17 19.56 -10.78
C LEU A 178 -5.34 20.59 -9.67
N THR A 179 -6.04 20.18 -8.61
CA THR A 179 -6.13 20.90 -7.34
C THR A 179 -4.84 20.77 -6.52
N ARG A 180 -4.65 21.64 -5.52
CA ARG A 180 -3.47 21.60 -4.63
C ARG A 180 -3.30 20.24 -3.93
N LYS A 181 -4.40 19.54 -3.63
CA LYS A 181 -4.39 18.21 -3.02
C LYS A 181 -3.89 17.16 -4.01
N GLN A 182 -4.46 17.13 -5.23
CA GLN A 182 -4.08 16.17 -6.28
C GLN A 182 -2.63 16.31 -6.75
N LYS A 183 -2.04 17.50 -6.62
CA LYS A 183 -0.61 17.70 -6.94
C LYS A 183 0.33 17.04 -5.92
N LYS A 184 -0.13 16.76 -4.71
CA LYS A 184 0.70 16.25 -3.60
C LYS A 184 0.34 14.83 -3.19
N ASP A 185 -0.91 14.45 -3.35
CA ASP A 185 -1.45 13.17 -2.91
C ASP A 185 -1.80 12.31 -4.13
N ILE A 186 -1.09 11.17 -4.25
CA ILE A 186 -1.27 10.23 -5.35
C ILE A 186 -2.66 9.60 -5.34
N VAL A 187 -3.25 9.35 -4.16
CA VAL A 187 -4.57 8.72 -4.05
C VAL A 187 -5.65 9.63 -4.63
N SER A 188 -5.67 10.90 -4.22
CA SER A 188 -6.58 11.90 -4.78
C SER A 188 -6.37 12.14 -6.28
N TYR A 189 -5.15 11.94 -6.80
CA TYR A 189 -4.87 12.03 -8.24
C TYR A 189 -5.41 10.82 -9.00
N ILE A 190 -5.27 9.61 -8.47
CA ILE A 190 -5.82 8.40 -9.10
C ILE A 190 -7.34 8.45 -9.20
N ASP A 191 -8.02 8.91 -8.14
CA ASP A 191 -9.48 9.12 -8.17
C ASP A 191 -9.92 10.05 -9.32
N LEU A 192 -9.12 11.08 -9.60
CA LEU A 192 -9.36 11.97 -10.75
C LEU A 192 -9.21 11.23 -12.07
N LEU A 193 -8.12 10.48 -12.26
CA LEU A 193 -7.85 9.76 -13.51
C LEU A 193 -8.94 8.71 -13.80
N THR A 194 -9.41 8.00 -12.78
CA THR A 194 -10.55 7.09 -12.92
C THR A 194 -11.81 7.83 -13.35
N SER A 195 -12.06 9.03 -12.80
CA SER A 195 -13.19 9.89 -13.21
C SER A 195 -13.04 10.47 -14.63
N GLU A 196 -11.82 10.59 -15.12
CA GLU A 196 -11.47 11.10 -16.47
C GLU A 196 -11.47 10.00 -17.54
N GLY A 197 -11.75 8.75 -17.16
CA GLY A 197 -11.91 7.64 -18.10
C GLY A 197 -10.62 6.89 -18.41
N TYR A 198 -9.58 7.03 -17.58
CA TYR A 198 -8.39 6.19 -17.70
C TYR A 198 -8.72 4.73 -17.33
N SER A 199 -8.24 3.80 -18.16
CA SER A 199 -8.33 2.37 -17.91
C SER A 199 -7.48 1.93 -16.72
N ALA A 200 -7.81 0.78 -16.13
CA ALA A 200 -7.07 0.21 -15.00
C ALA A 200 -5.58 0.00 -15.31
N ALA A 201 -5.24 -0.40 -16.55
CA ALA A 201 -3.85 -0.56 -16.97
C ALA A 201 -3.08 0.77 -17.01
N GLN A 202 -3.72 1.86 -17.46
CA GLN A 202 -3.12 3.19 -17.47
C GLN A 202 -2.96 3.74 -16.04
N VAL A 203 -3.93 3.49 -15.16
CA VAL A 203 -3.85 3.84 -13.73
C VAL A 203 -2.70 3.09 -13.05
N GLY A 204 -2.55 1.78 -13.31
CA GLY A 204 -1.44 0.99 -12.79
C GLY A 204 -0.08 1.49 -13.26
N TYR A 205 0.02 1.94 -14.52
CA TYR A 205 1.22 2.59 -15.03
C TYR A 205 1.55 3.91 -14.32
N VAL A 206 0.54 4.74 -14.04
CA VAL A 206 0.72 5.99 -13.29
C VAL A 206 1.18 5.72 -11.85
N LEU A 207 0.65 4.69 -11.20
CA LEU A 207 1.12 4.28 -9.86
C LEU A 207 2.60 3.90 -9.88
N LYS A 208 3.02 3.10 -10.86
CA LYS A 208 4.44 2.75 -11.04
C LYS A 208 5.31 3.99 -11.24
N CYS A 209 4.85 4.98 -12.01
CA CYS A 209 5.55 6.25 -12.19
C CYS A 209 5.70 7.03 -10.87
N ALA A 210 4.68 6.99 -10.01
CA ALA A 210 4.73 7.64 -8.70
C ALA A 210 5.65 6.88 -7.71
N GLU A 211 5.68 5.55 -7.77
CA GLU A 211 6.63 4.70 -7.03
C GLU A 211 8.09 5.00 -7.44
N ASP A 212 8.32 5.26 -8.73
CA ASP A 212 9.62 5.73 -9.26
C ASP A 212 9.97 7.18 -8.83
N GLY A 213 9.09 7.85 -8.06
CA GLY A 213 9.33 9.17 -7.47
C GLY A 213 8.84 10.36 -8.30
N MET A 214 8.13 10.16 -9.41
CA MET A 214 7.54 11.28 -10.15
C MET A 214 6.31 11.85 -9.45
N SER A 215 6.20 13.17 -9.45
CA SER A 215 5.02 13.87 -8.96
C SER A 215 3.85 13.80 -9.95
N PRO A 216 2.59 13.89 -9.46
CA PRO A 216 1.41 13.98 -10.32
C PRO A 216 1.50 15.04 -11.43
N VAL A 217 2.19 16.15 -11.16
CA VAL A 217 2.39 17.24 -12.13
C VAL A 217 3.32 16.83 -13.27
N GLU A 218 4.41 16.11 -12.95
CA GLU A 218 5.32 15.58 -13.97
C GLU A 218 4.68 14.47 -14.78
N ILE A 219 3.80 13.68 -14.16
CA ILE A 219 3.10 12.59 -14.84
C ILE A 219 2.06 13.13 -15.85
N GLU A 220 1.36 14.24 -15.55
CA GLU A 220 0.40 14.86 -16.49
C GLU A 220 1.02 15.19 -17.85
N GLU A 221 2.33 15.38 -17.92
CA GLU A 221 3.05 15.79 -19.12
C GLU A 221 3.06 14.76 -20.26
N PHE A 222 2.78 13.49 -19.98
CA PHE A 222 2.93 12.40 -20.96
C PHE A 222 1.79 11.36 -20.95
N ILE A 223 0.81 11.49 -20.06
CA ILE A 223 -0.34 10.59 -20.01
C ILE A 223 -1.55 11.16 -20.77
N HIS A 224 -2.47 10.32 -21.25
CA HIS A 224 -3.77 10.71 -21.84
C HIS A 224 -4.68 9.48 -21.94
N PRO A 225 -6.00 9.54 -21.68
CA PRO A 225 -6.84 8.33 -21.69
C PRO A 225 -6.92 7.64 -23.06
N ASP A 226 -6.76 8.40 -24.15
CA ASP A 226 -6.74 7.84 -25.51
C ASP A 226 -5.37 7.25 -25.94
N LEU A 227 -4.33 7.35 -25.09
CA LEU A 227 -3.00 6.77 -25.39
C LEU A 227 -2.85 5.40 -24.76
N SER A 228 -2.25 4.45 -25.47
CA SER A 228 -1.87 3.18 -24.84
C SER A 228 -0.75 3.39 -23.81
N VAL A 229 -0.63 2.48 -22.84
CA VAL A 229 0.46 2.51 -21.84
C VAL A 229 1.85 2.53 -22.51
N GLN A 230 2.02 1.77 -23.60
CA GLN A 230 3.27 1.75 -24.36
C GLN A 230 3.58 3.11 -25.00
N MET A 231 2.58 3.82 -25.53
CA MET A 231 2.75 5.15 -26.09
C MET A 231 3.07 6.19 -25.01
N MET A 232 2.44 6.11 -23.82
CA MET A 232 2.80 6.97 -22.68
C MET A 232 4.26 6.79 -22.27
N GLU A 233 4.73 5.55 -22.19
CA GLU A 233 6.12 5.24 -21.83
C GLU A 233 7.10 5.74 -22.91
N GLN A 234 6.77 5.60 -24.19
CA GLN A 234 7.58 6.17 -25.27
C GLN A 234 7.69 7.71 -25.15
N ILE A 235 6.57 8.40 -24.88
CA ILE A 235 6.56 9.86 -24.69
C ILE A 235 7.40 10.26 -23.47
N ARG A 236 7.28 9.52 -22.35
CA ARG A 236 8.09 9.73 -21.14
C ARG A 236 9.59 9.62 -21.45
N VAL A 237 10.01 8.55 -22.11
CA VAL A 237 11.42 8.32 -22.47
C VAL A 237 11.94 9.42 -23.41
N MET A 238 11.14 9.83 -24.39
CA MET A 238 11.51 10.92 -25.30
C MET A 238 11.68 12.25 -24.56
N LYS A 239 10.79 12.57 -23.61
CA LYS A 239 10.92 13.78 -22.80
C LYS A 239 12.14 13.77 -21.89
N ASN A 240 12.46 12.63 -21.28
CA ASN A 240 13.65 12.51 -20.42
C ASN A 240 14.95 12.67 -21.22
N LYS A 241 14.99 12.19 -22.49
CA LYS A 241 16.13 12.41 -23.39
C LYS A 241 16.32 13.87 -23.82
N GLN A 242 15.26 14.67 -23.83
CA GLN A 242 15.34 16.11 -24.16
C GLN A 242 15.71 17.00 -22.96
N LYS A 243 15.60 16.48 -21.73
CA LYS A 243 15.98 17.18 -20.49
C LYS A 243 17.42 16.88 -20.04
N SER A 244 18.07 15.88 -20.65
CA SER A 244 19.49 15.52 -20.47
C SER A 244 20.37 16.13 -21.54
#